data_AF-D8FHZ8-F1
#
_entry.id   AF-D8FHZ8-F1
#
_cell.length_a   1.000
_cell.length_b   1.000
_cell.length_c   1.000
_cell.angle_alpha   90.00
_cell.angle_beta   90.00
_cell.angle_gamma   90.00
#
_symmetry.space_group_name_H-M   'P 1'
#
loop_
_entity.id
_entity.type
_entity.pdbx_description
1 polymer ?
#
loop_
_entity_poly.entity_id
_entity_poly.type
_entity_poly.pdbx_seq_one_letter_code
_entity_poly.pdbx_strand_id
1 'polypeptide(L)'
;FRGQYYSFLANLIIIPLYSLVIILGYFLSIGFSFLSVFIDILFKSIWGLENLLMVIANLKIEIFALDFNHIFLYYILLYFLFIYSKYIKIFYGARKFFYIYMAWLMIFSCVSFYKSYNSLKEIHFYIGQGDASLISYRGKNFLIDVGGARRENKIFENFLYPALKNLGIKKVDAIFISHFDEDHAGNFDKVLENFKVGKIYSSYDDNIHRLIILKKGDFYRYKDLTFKVISDSEKFQSPNDKSMVLLVEFMGKR
;
A
#
# COMPACT_ATOMS: atom_id res chain seq x y z
N PHE A 1 1.46 3.56 6.86
CA PHE A 1 0.40 4.39 6.22
C PHE A 1 -0.95 4.42 6.97
N ARG A 2 -1.39 3.39 7.71
CA ARG A 2 -2.69 3.43 8.45
C ARG A 2 -2.81 4.60 9.44
N GLY A 3 -1.75 4.94 10.17
CA GLY A 3 -1.74 6.08 11.09
C GLY A 3 -1.89 7.46 10.42
N GLN A 4 -1.58 7.60 9.12
CA GLN A 4 -1.60 8.91 8.45
C GLN A 4 -3.02 9.43 8.18
N TYR A 5 -3.98 8.56 7.86
CA TYR A 5 -5.37 9.00 7.63
C TYR A 5 -6.08 9.40 8.93
N TYR A 6 -5.91 8.59 9.98
CA TYR A 6 -6.43 8.93 11.30
C TYR A 6 -5.74 10.16 11.87
N SER A 7 -4.41 10.27 11.73
CA SER A 7 -3.67 11.47 12.12
C SER A 7 -4.11 12.69 11.32
N PHE A 8 -4.35 12.57 10.01
CA PHE A 8 -4.85 13.68 9.20
C PHE A 8 -6.22 14.16 9.66
N LEU A 9 -7.19 13.26 9.84
CA LEU A 9 -8.54 13.62 10.29
C LEU A 9 -8.55 14.13 11.74
N ALA A 10 -7.76 13.51 12.62
CA ALA A 10 -7.59 13.97 13.99
C ALA A 10 -6.98 15.38 14.01
N ASN A 11 -5.92 15.62 13.25
CA ASN A 11 -5.25 16.92 13.18
C ASN A 11 -6.14 18.02 12.61
N LEU A 12 -7.04 17.70 11.67
CA LEU A 12 -8.01 18.67 11.13
C LEU A 12 -8.95 19.22 12.20
N ILE A 13 -9.24 18.46 13.25
CA ILE A 13 -10.16 18.85 14.34
C ILE A 13 -9.40 19.33 15.57
N ILE A 14 -8.35 18.62 15.97
CA ILE A 14 -7.60 18.85 17.20
C ILE A 14 -6.74 20.13 17.12
N ILE A 15 -6.05 20.38 15.99
CA ILE A 15 -5.15 21.54 15.86
C ILE A 15 -5.91 22.89 15.94
N PRO A 16 -7.07 23.07 15.26
CA PRO A 16 -7.87 24.28 15.43
C PRO A 16 -8.35 24.50 16.87
N LEU A 17 -8.73 23.43 17.58
CA LEU A 17 -9.18 23.51 18.97
C LEU A 17 -8.05 23.89 19.93
N TYR A 18 -6.86 23.33 19.76
CA TYR A 18 -5.67 23.75 20.53
C TYR A 18 -5.28 25.20 20.22
N SER A 19 -5.37 25.61 18.95
CA SER A 19 -5.13 27.01 18.56
C SER A 19 -6.10 27.96 19.29
N LEU A 20 -7.38 27.60 19.38
CA LEU A 20 -8.37 28.38 20.11
C LEU A 20 -8.06 28.46 21.61
N VAL A 21 -7.67 27.34 22.22
CA VAL A 21 -7.27 27.29 23.64
C VAL A 21 -6.07 28.19 23.91
N ILE A 22 -5.06 28.18 23.03
CA ILE A 22 -3.89 29.06 23.14
C ILE A 22 -4.33 30.54 23.07
N ILE A 23 -5.17 30.90 22.11
CA ILE A 23 -5.69 32.27 21.97
C ILE A 23 -6.44 32.70 23.23
N LEU A 24 -7.33 31.86 23.77
CA LEU A 24 -8.07 32.16 24.99
C LEU A 24 -7.13 32.27 26.22
N GLY A 25 -6.07 31.46 26.26
CA GLY A 25 -5.03 31.55 27.30
C GLY A 25 -4.27 32.88 27.29
N TYR A 26 -4.05 33.48 26.12
CA TYR A 26 -3.51 34.84 26.03
C TYR A 26 -4.45 35.88 26.65
N PHE A 27 -5.75 35.81 26.38
CA PHE A 27 -6.73 36.71 26.99
C PHE A 27 -6.83 36.50 28.52
N LEU A 28 -6.75 35.25 29.00
CA LEU A 28 -6.67 34.96 30.43
C LEU A 28 -5.48 35.69 31.08
N SER A 29 -4.34 35.72 30.39
CA SER A 29 -3.09 36.33 30.89
C SER A 29 -3.15 37.86 30.99
N ILE A 30 -4.06 38.51 30.24
CA ILE A 30 -4.26 39.97 30.23
C ILE A 30 -5.41 40.39 31.19
N GLY A 31 -5.91 39.46 32.01
CA GLY A 31 -6.83 39.76 33.12
C GLY A 31 -8.28 39.30 32.92
N PHE A 32 -8.58 38.60 31.81
CA PHE A 32 -9.92 38.02 31.58
C PHE A 32 -10.08 36.68 32.31
N SER A 33 -10.08 36.71 33.65
CA SER A 33 -10.08 35.52 34.52
C SER A 33 -11.29 34.59 34.35
N PHE A 34 -12.45 35.12 33.94
CA PHE A 34 -13.64 34.31 33.68
C PHE A 34 -13.46 33.31 32.52
N LEU A 35 -12.50 33.55 31.62
CA LEU A 35 -12.17 32.62 30.52
C LEU A 35 -11.55 31.31 31.03
N SER A 36 -11.03 31.27 32.26
CA SER A 36 -10.43 30.06 32.84
C SER A 36 -11.40 28.88 32.87
N VAL A 37 -12.68 29.12 33.20
CA VAL A 37 -13.73 28.09 33.21
C VAL A 37 -13.98 27.55 31.80
N PHE A 38 -14.02 28.43 30.80
CA PHE A 38 -14.20 28.04 29.41
C PHE A 38 -13.00 27.25 28.87
N ILE A 39 -11.78 27.67 29.21
CA ILE A 39 -10.53 26.99 28.83
C ILE A 39 -10.48 25.59 29.45
N ASP A 40 -10.84 25.43 30.72
CA ASP A 40 -10.87 24.13 31.40
C ASP A 40 -11.89 23.16 30.77
N ILE A 41 -13.09 23.64 30.45
CA ILE A 41 -14.12 22.85 29.75
C ILE A 41 -13.61 22.44 28.35
N LEU A 42 -13.01 23.36 27.61
CA LEU A 42 -12.46 23.08 26.28
C LEU A 42 -11.32 22.06 26.36
N PHE A 43 -10.38 22.20 27.29
CA PHE A 43 -9.30 21.24 27.49
C PHE A 43 -9.81 19.84 27.82
N LYS A 44 -10.75 19.72 28.76
CA LYS A 44 -11.38 18.43 29.11
C LYS A 44 -12.10 17.81 27.90
N SER A 45 -12.76 18.63 27.10
CA SER A 45 -13.44 18.20 25.89
C SER A 45 -12.45 17.72 24.81
N ILE A 46 -11.35 18.45 24.59
CA ILE A 46 -10.27 18.07 23.68
C ILE A 46 -9.65 16.75 24.14
N TRP A 47 -9.31 16.64 25.43
CA TRP A 47 -8.73 15.41 25.98
C TRP A 47 -9.68 14.21 25.87
N GLY A 48 -10.98 14.40 26.12
CA GLY A 48 -12.00 13.38 25.88
C GLY A 48 -12.08 12.96 24.41
N LEU A 49 -11.99 13.92 23.49
CA LEU A 49 -11.98 13.68 22.05
C LEU A 49 -10.71 12.93 21.62
N GLU A 50 -9.54 13.29 22.14
CA GLU A 50 -8.28 12.58 21.88
C GLU A 50 -8.35 11.12 22.34
N ASN A 51 -8.88 10.87 23.54
CA ASN A 51 -9.08 9.52 24.05
C ASN A 51 -10.04 8.71 23.16
N LEU A 52 -11.14 9.31 22.70
CA LEU A 52 -12.05 8.67 21.76
C LEU A 52 -11.37 8.35 20.43
N LEU A 53 -10.60 9.30 19.89
CA LEU A 53 -9.85 9.11 18.64
C LEU A 53 -8.77 8.03 18.78
N MET A 54 -8.11 7.92 19.93
CA MET A 54 -7.17 6.83 20.23
C MET A 54 -7.87 5.47 20.28
N VAL A 55 -9.04 5.37 20.92
CA VAL A 55 -9.83 4.13 20.92
C VAL A 55 -10.18 3.75 19.48
N ILE A 56 -10.67 4.70 18.67
CA ILE A 56 -11.00 4.46 17.25
C ILE A 56 -9.76 4.05 16.45
N ALA A 57 -8.61 4.70 16.67
CA ALA A 57 -7.36 4.38 15.99
C ALA A 57 -6.85 2.97 16.35
N ASN A 58 -7.16 2.51 17.57
CA ASN A 58 -6.85 1.15 18.04
C ASN A 58 -7.88 0.10 17.60
N LEU A 59 -9.05 0.49 17.12
CA LEU A 59 -9.94 -0.43 16.44
C LEU A 59 -9.25 -0.91 15.16
N LYS A 60 -8.97 -2.20 15.08
CA LYS A 60 -8.42 -2.85 13.88
C LYS A 60 -9.48 -2.94 12.78
N ILE A 61 -9.99 -1.80 12.32
CA ILE A 61 -10.83 -1.74 11.14
C ILE A 61 -9.90 -1.89 9.95
N GLU A 62 -9.85 -3.09 9.39
CA GLU A 62 -9.15 -3.31 8.13
C GLU A 62 -9.94 -2.62 7.02
N ILE A 63 -9.53 -1.39 6.68
CA ILE A 63 -9.96 -0.75 5.44
C ILE A 63 -9.27 -1.54 4.32
N PHE A 64 -9.97 -2.56 3.82
CA PHE A 64 -9.51 -3.31 2.67
C PHE A 64 -9.35 -2.35 1.50
N ALA A 65 -8.23 -2.46 0.78
CA ALA A 65 -8.12 -1.81 -0.51
C ALA A 65 -9.32 -2.27 -1.35
N LEU A 66 -10.21 -1.33 -1.69
CA LEU A 66 -11.42 -1.63 -2.45
C LEU A 66 -10.99 -2.21 -3.79
N ASP A 67 -11.23 -3.49 -3.99
CA ASP A 67 -11.03 -4.09 -5.30
C ASP A 67 -12.09 -3.56 -6.29
N PHE A 68 -11.90 -3.88 -7.56
CA PHE A 68 -12.82 -3.44 -8.61
C PHE A 68 -14.29 -3.81 -8.34
N ASN A 69 -14.53 -4.96 -7.69
CA ASN A 69 -15.88 -5.40 -7.36
C ASN A 69 -16.52 -4.51 -6.31
N HIS A 70 -15.75 -4.00 -5.34
CA HIS A 70 -16.27 -3.08 -4.33
C HIS A 70 -16.62 -1.72 -4.95
N ILE A 71 -15.81 -1.23 -5.89
CA ILE A 71 -16.15 -0.01 -6.66
C ILE A 71 -17.44 -0.23 -7.45
N PHE A 72 -17.59 -1.38 -8.09
CA PHE A 72 -18.81 -1.72 -8.83
C PHE A 72 -20.03 -1.81 -7.92
N LEU A 73 -19.92 -2.47 -6.76
CA LEU A 73 -20.98 -2.54 -5.74
C LEU A 73 -21.34 -1.15 -5.18
N TYR A 74 -20.35 -0.27 -4.99
CA TYR A 74 -20.58 1.11 -4.61
C TYR A 74 -21.44 1.86 -5.64
N TYR A 75 -21.17 1.69 -6.94
CA TYR A 75 -21.99 2.26 -8.00
C TYR A 75 -23.41 1.66 -8.05
N ILE A 76 -23.55 0.36 -7.79
CA ILE A 76 -24.87 -0.29 -7.65
C ILE A 76 -25.65 0.30 -6.47
N LEU A 77 -25.01 0.46 -5.30
CA LEU A 77 -25.64 1.05 -4.12
C LEU A 77 -26.09 2.50 -4.40
N LEU A 78 -25.23 3.30 -5.03
CA LEU A 78 -25.58 4.67 -5.43
C LEU A 78 -26.75 4.69 -6.41
N TYR A 79 -26.82 3.74 -7.34
CA TYR A 79 -27.95 3.60 -8.25
C TYR A 79 -29.27 3.27 -7.52
N PHE A 80 -29.24 2.37 -6.52
CA PHE A 80 -30.43 2.05 -5.72
C PHE A 80 -30.87 3.19 -4.79
N LEU A 81 -29.95 3.82 -4.09
CA LEU A 81 -30.22 5.04 -3.29
C LEU A 81 -30.83 6.13 -4.17
N PHE A 82 -30.38 6.21 -5.42
CA PHE A 82 -30.91 7.13 -6.40
C PHE A 82 -32.33 6.76 -6.88
N ILE A 83 -32.63 5.49 -7.18
CA ILE A 83 -34.02 5.05 -7.49
C ILE A 83 -34.94 5.43 -6.33
N TYR A 84 -34.49 5.22 -5.09
CA TYR A 84 -35.22 5.61 -3.89
C TYR A 84 -35.44 7.14 -3.82
N SER A 85 -34.45 7.93 -4.23
CA SER A 85 -34.56 9.41 -4.28
C SER A 85 -35.61 9.91 -5.29
N LYS A 86 -36.06 9.08 -6.25
CA LYS A 86 -37.13 9.41 -7.22
C LYS A 86 -38.45 9.74 -6.51
N TYR A 87 -38.68 9.17 -5.34
CA TYR A 87 -39.88 9.40 -4.52
C TYR A 87 -39.80 10.69 -3.68
N ILE A 88 -38.64 11.36 -3.66
CA ILE A 88 -38.41 12.60 -2.92
C ILE A 88 -38.52 13.79 -3.89
N LYS A 89 -39.59 14.59 -3.76
CA LYS A 89 -39.93 15.71 -4.66
C LYS A 89 -38.84 16.79 -4.74
N ILE A 90 -38.07 17.01 -3.67
CA ILE A 90 -37.00 18.02 -3.57
C ILE A 90 -35.89 17.84 -4.63
N PHE A 91 -35.61 16.61 -5.06
CA PHE A 91 -34.47 16.35 -5.97
C PHE A 91 -34.81 16.41 -7.46
N TYR A 92 -36.07 16.67 -7.86
CA TYR A 92 -36.52 16.57 -9.27
C TYR A 92 -35.66 17.36 -10.27
N GLY A 93 -35.30 18.61 -9.94
CA GLY A 93 -34.48 19.48 -10.79
C GLY A 93 -32.98 19.11 -10.80
N ALA A 94 -32.45 18.61 -9.68
CA ALA A 94 -31.04 18.23 -9.54
C ALA A 94 -30.72 16.85 -10.15
N ARG A 95 -31.72 16.01 -10.43
CA ARG A 95 -31.53 14.64 -10.95
C ARG A 95 -30.75 14.59 -12.25
N LYS A 96 -31.01 15.50 -13.19
CA LYS A 96 -30.29 15.52 -14.48
C LYS A 96 -28.79 15.72 -14.26
N PHE A 97 -28.43 16.65 -13.38
CA PHE A 97 -27.03 16.91 -13.02
C PHE A 97 -26.41 15.74 -12.26
N PHE A 98 -27.17 15.08 -11.38
CA PHE A 98 -26.70 13.89 -10.69
C PHE A 98 -26.39 12.73 -11.65
N TYR A 99 -27.25 12.45 -12.65
CA TYR A 99 -26.96 11.41 -13.65
C TYR A 99 -25.70 11.72 -14.45
N ILE A 100 -25.55 12.98 -14.87
CA ILE A 100 -24.37 13.44 -15.60
C ILE A 100 -23.13 13.27 -14.72
N TYR A 101 -23.19 13.67 -13.45
CA TYR A 101 -22.11 13.51 -12.48
C TYR A 101 -21.73 12.03 -12.26
N MET A 102 -22.72 11.16 -12.08
CA MET A 102 -22.49 9.72 -11.88
C MET A 102 -21.91 9.05 -13.12
N ALA A 103 -22.41 9.40 -14.31
CA ALA A 103 -21.85 8.91 -15.56
C ALA A 103 -20.40 9.37 -15.74
N TRP A 104 -20.12 10.65 -15.45
CA TRP A 104 -18.75 11.18 -15.47
C TRP A 104 -17.84 10.49 -14.47
N LEU A 105 -18.27 10.28 -13.22
CA LEU A 105 -17.51 9.55 -12.21
C LEU A 105 -17.22 8.12 -12.64
N MET A 106 -18.20 7.43 -13.22
CA MET A 106 -18.03 6.07 -13.70
C MET A 106 -17.03 6.01 -14.86
N ILE A 107 -17.16 6.89 -15.87
CA ILE A 107 -16.21 6.98 -16.98
C ILE A 107 -14.81 7.29 -16.45
N PHE A 108 -14.68 8.28 -15.57
CA PHE A 108 -13.41 8.66 -14.95
C PHE A 108 -12.79 7.49 -14.17
N SER A 109 -13.60 6.74 -13.43
CA SER A 109 -13.15 5.55 -12.68
C SER A 109 -12.68 4.44 -13.62
N CYS A 110 -13.42 4.16 -14.70
CA CYS A 110 -13.05 3.18 -15.71
C CYS A 110 -11.74 3.56 -16.41
N VAL A 111 -11.58 4.82 -16.81
CA VAL A 111 -10.34 5.32 -17.46
C VAL A 111 -9.17 5.24 -16.50
N SER A 112 -9.34 5.69 -15.25
CA SER A 112 -8.30 5.63 -14.22
C SER A 112 -7.89 4.20 -13.91
N PHE A 113 -8.86 3.28 -13.81
CA PHE A 113 -8.61 1.86 -13.61
C PHE A 113 -7.89 1.25 -14.80
N TYR A 114 -8.33 1.51 -16.03
CA TYR A 114 -7.67 1.01 -17.24
C TYR A 114 -6.22 1.47 -17.33
N LYS A 115 -5.94 2.74 -17.02
CA LYS A 115 -4.58 3.28 -16.97
C LYS A 115 -3.75 2.60 -15.88
N SER A 116 -4.29 2.47 -14.66
CA SER A 116 -3.58 1.83 -13.54
C SER A 116 -3.31 0.34 -13.76
N TYR A 117 -4.24 -0.37 -14.40
CA TYR A 117 -4.09 -1.79 -14.72
C TYR A 117 -3.03 -2.05 -15.79
N ASN A 118 -2.90 -1.12 -16.75
CA ASN A 118 -1.91 -1.20 -17.84
C ASN A 118 -0.59 -0.47 -17.53
N SER A 119 -0.44 0.16 -16.38
CA SER A 119 0.83 0.74 -15.94
C SER A 119 1.68 -0.30 -15.21
N LEU A 120 2.99 -0.30 -15.47
CA LEU A 120 3.96 -0.96 -14.62
C LEU A 120 4.06 -0.19 -13.29
N LYS A 121 3.94 -0.90 -12.17
CA LYS A 121 4.22 -0.37 -10.84
C LYS A 121 5.52 -1.00 -10.35
N GLU A 122 6.47 -0.16 -10.00
CA GLU A 122 7.75 -0.54 -9.41
C GLU A 122 7.84 0.10 -8.04
N ILE A 123 8.06 -0.73 -7.02
CA ILE A 123 8.12 -0.28 -5.62
C ILE A 123 9.36 -0.90 -5.00
N HIS A 124 10.27 -0.05 -4.53
CA HIS A 124 11.41 -0.44 -3.71
C HIS A 124 11.03 -0.27 -2.25
N PHE A 125 11.07 -1.36 -1.47
CA PHE A 125 10.72 -1.29 -0.06
C PHE A 125 11.91 -0.80 0.75
N TYR A 126 11.72 0.30 1.47
CA TYR A 126 12.74 0.79 2.39
C TYR A 126 12.70 -0.05 3.68
N ILE A 127 13.59 -1.05 3.75
CA ILE A 127 13.65 -2.02 4.86
C ILE A 127 14.91 -1.90 5.72
N GLY A 128 15.73 -0.88 5.49
CA GLY A 128 17.00 -0.68 6.19
C GLY A 128 18.14 -1.37 5.46
N GLN A 129 18.71 -2.42 6.06
CA GLN A 129 19.74 -3.25 5.43
C GLN A 129 19.07 -4.38 4.64
N GLY A 130 19.46 -4.53 3.37
CA GLY A 130 18.91 -5.54 2.46
C GLY A 130 17.99 -4.98 1.38
N ASP A 131 17.64 -5.82 0.42
CA ASP A 131 16.82 -5.45 -0.73
C ASP A 131 15.50 -6.22 -0.75
N ALA A 132 14.42 -5.49 -1.07
CA ALA A 132 13.13 -6.07 -1.41
C ALA A 132 12.39 -5.10 -2.33
N SER A 133 11.99 -5.59 -3.49
CA SER A 133 11.27 -4.78 -4.47
C SER A 133 10.10 -5.55 -5.09
N LEU A 134 9.09 -4.82 -5.48
CA LEU A 134 7.90 -5.33 -6.15
C LEU A 134 7.76 -4.69 -7.53
N ILE A 135 7.62 -5.55 -8.53
CA ILE A 135 7.15 -5.18 -9.86
C ILE A 135 5.75 -5.75 -10.06
N SER A 136 4.76 -4.89 -10.29
CA SER A 136 3.37 -5.28 -10.51
C SER A 136 2.87 -4.77 -11.86
N TYR A 137 2.27 -5.66 -12.64
CA TYR A 137 1.76 -5.34 -13.97
C TYR A 137 0.56 -6.19 -14.34
N ARG A 138 -0.55 -5.55 -14.74
CA ARG A 138 -1.79 -6.23 -15.18
C ARG A 138 -2.25 -7.33 -14.22
N GLY A 139 -2.19 -7.05 -12.92
CA GLY A 139 -2.61 -7.96 -11.85
C GLY A 139 -1.64 -9.11 -11.54
N LYS A 140 -0.45 -9.13 -12.16
CA LYS A 140 0.65 -10.02 -11.79
C LYS A 140 1.64 -9.30 -10.89
N ASN A 141 2.14 -10.01 -9.87
CA ASN A 141 3.06 -9.46 -8.89
C ASN A 141 4.36 -10.27 -8.89
N PHE A 142 5.48 -9.58 -9.04
CA PHE A 142 6.82 -10.15 -9.08
C PHE A 142 7.65 -9.52 -7.96
N LEU A 143 8.15 -10.34 -7.04
CA LEU A 143 9.11 -9.86 -6.04
C LEU A 143 10.54 -10.06 -6.56
N ILE A 144 11.38 -9.08 -6.30
CA ILE A 144 12.82 -9.14 -6.48
C ILE A 144 13.41 -9.00 -5.09
N ASP A 145 13.97 -10.08 -4.57
CA ASP A 145 14.33 -10.25 -3.17
C ASP A 145 13.16 -10.00 -2.20
N VAL A 146 13.39 -10.33 -0.93
CA VAL A 146 12.39 -10.28 0.15
C VAL A 146 12.95 -9.69 1.44
N GLY A 147 14.19 -9.21 1.40
CA GLY A 147 14.88 -8.64 2.53
C GLY A 147 15.13 -9.64 3.66
N GLY A 148 15.73 -9.13 4.73
CA GLY A 148 15.84 -9.80 6.01
C GLY A 148 16.93 -9.18 6.87
N ALA A 149 17.13 -9.72 8.07
CA ALA A 149 18.12 -9.19 9.00
C ALA A 149 18.64 -10.28 9.93
N ARG A 150 19.96 -10.27 10.18
CA ARG A 150 20.66 -11.24 11.04
C ARG A 150 20.19 -11.32 12.49
N ARG A 151 19.53 -10.27 13.01
CA ARG A 151 19.03 -10.21 14.39
C ARG A 151 17.68 -9.51 14.44
N GLU A 152 16.75 -10.09 15.20
CA GLU A 152 15.37 -9.62 15.34
C GLU A 152 14.72 -9.24 13.99
N ASN A 153 14.67 -10.20 13.05
CA ASN A 153 14.06 -9.98 11.74
C ASN A 153 12.53 -9.79 11.84
N LYS A 154 12.14 -8.56 12.20
CA LYS A 154 10.77 -8.04 12.18
C LYS A 154 10.47 -7.27 10.88
N ILE A 155 11.38 -7.30 9.90
CA ILE A 155 11.22 -6.61 8.62
C ILE A 155 9.97 -7.14 7.91
N PHE A 156 9.76 -8.45 7.95
CA PHE A 156 8.57 -9.05 7.38
C PHE A 156 7.29 -8.53 8.05
N GLU A 157 7.16 -8.71 9.36
CA GLU A 157 5.94 -8.41 10.11
C GLU A 157 5.60 -6.91 10.12
N ASN A 158 6.62 -6.06 10.23
CA ASN A 158 6.43 -4.62 10.39
C ASN A 158 6.38 -3.86 9.06
N PHE A 159 7.03 -4.38 8.00
CA PHE A 159 7.17 -3.66 6.74
C PHE A 159 6.67 -4.46 5.54
N LEU A 160 7.29 -5.58 5.19
CA LEU A 160 7.00 -6.25 3.92
C LEU A 160 5.58 -6.83 3.88
N TYR A 161 5.18 -7.60 4.90
CA TYR A 161 3.83 -8.16 5.00
C TYR A 161 2.73 -7.09 4.97
N PRO A 162 2.75 -6.04 5.81
CA PRO A 162 1.73 -5.00 5.77
C PRO A 162 1.80 -4.20 4.46
N ALA A 163 2.97 -3.99 3.87
CA ALA A 163 3.08 -3.30 2.58
C ALA A 163 2.39 -4.09 1.46
N LEU A 164 2.70 -5.38 1.32
CA LEU A 164 2.07 -6.25 0.32
C LEU A 164 0.55 -6.39 0.55
N LYS A 165 0.10 -6.51 1.80
CA LYS A 165 -1.33 -6.54 2.13
C LYS A 165 -2.05 -5.23 1.79
N ASN A 166 -1.44 -4.08 2.09
CA ASN A 166 -2.01 -2.77 1.76
C ASN A 166 -2.07 -2.54 0.23
N LEU A 167 -1.17 -3.15 -0.53
CA LEU A 167 -1.22 -3.18 -1.99
C LEU A 167 -2.27 -4.16 -2.55
N GLY A 168 -3.01 -4.86 -1.68
CA GLY A 168 -4.03 -5.84 -2.07
C GLY A 168 -3.45 -7.13 -2.65
N ILE A 169 -2.16 -7.42 -2.42
CA ILE A 169 -1.48 -8.58 -2.99
C ILE A 169 -1.91 -9.84 -2.23
N LYS A 170 -2.58 -10.73 -2.95
CA LYS A 170 -3.02 -12.05 -2.46
C LYS A 170 -2.15 -13.19 -3.01
N LYS A 171 -1.44 -12.92 -4.10
CA LYS A 171 -0.60 -13.87 -4.82
C LYS A 171 0.63 -13.15 -5.36
N VAL A 172 1.78 -13.80 -5.19
CA VAL A 172 3.04 -13.43 -5.84
C VAL A 172 3.26 -14.42 -6.98
N ASP A 173 3.23 -13.95 -8.22
CA ASP A 173 3.30 -14.83 -9.39
C ASP A 173 4.72 -15.34 -9.65
N ALA A 174 5.73 -14.53 -9.35
CA ALA A 174 7.09 -15.04 -9.20
C ALA A 174 7.93 -14.28 -8.18
N ILE A 175 8.94 -14.96 -7.64
CA ILE A 175 9.99 -14.37 -6.82
C ILE A 175 11.31 -14.59 -7.55
N PHE A 176 12.08 -13.52 -7.73
CA PHE A 176 13.45 -13.58 -8.21
C PHE A 176 14.37 -13.29 -7.04
N ILE A 177 15.24 -14.24 -6.69
CA ILE A 177 16.23 -14.07 -5.65
C ILE A 177 17.58 -13.78 -6.30
N SER A 178 18.20 -12.66 -5.91
CA SER A 178 19.52 -12.28 -6.37
C SER A 178 20.56 -13.26 -5.83
N HIS A 179 20.56 -13.48 -4.52
CA HIS A 179 21.36 -14.45 -3.80
C HIS A 179 20.71 -14.76 -2.44
N PHE A 180 21.14 -15.85 -1.79
CA PHE A 180 20.49 -16.37 -0.58
C PHE A 180 21.09 -15.84 0.74
N ASP A 181 21.73 -14.68 0.71
CA ASP A 181 22.15 -14.02 1.95
C ASP A 181 20.92 -13.50 2.70
N GLU A 182 21.04 -13.41 4.01
CA GLU A 182 19.90 -13.16 4.91
C GLU A 182 19.26 -11.78 4.68
N ASP A 183 20.00 -10.78 4.22
CA ASP A 183 19.49 -9.46 3.88
C ASP A 183 18.77 -9.40 2.52
N HIS A 184 18.77 -10.48 1.73
CA HIS A 184 18.04 -10.57 0.47
C HIS A 184 16.93 -11.65 0.52
N ALA A 185 17.24 -12.82 1.08
CA ALA A 185 16.34 -13.97 1.14
C ALA A 185 15.84 -14.30 2.55
N GLY A 186 16.22 -13.54 3.59
CA GLY A 186 15.94 -13.91 4.98
C GLY A 186 14.46 -13.95 5.39
N ASN A 187 13.55 -13.39 4.58
CA ASN A 187 12.10 -13.50 4.78
C ASN A 187 11.41 -14.46 3.80
N PHE A 188 12.16 -15.26 3.06
CA PHE A 188 11.64 -16.05 1.95
C PHE A 188 10.59 -17.07 2.41
N ASP A 189 10.89 -17.85 3.45
CA ASP A 189 9.94 -18.81 4.04
C ASP A 189 8.66 -18.13 4.53
N LYS A 190 8.80 -16.99 5.23
CA LYS A 190 7.64 -16.22 5.71
C LYS A 190 6.75 -15.76 4.55
N VAL A 191 7.32 -15.40 3.40
CA VAL A 191 6.55 -15.05 2.19
C VAL A 191 5.82 -16.28 1.65
N LEU A 192 6.47 -17.45 1.59
CA LEU A 192 5.86 -18.70 1.12
C LEU A 192 4.70 -19.16 2.03
N GLU A 193 4.81 -18.96 3.34
CA GLU A 193 3.79 -19.32 4.32
C GLU A 193 2.55 -18.40 4.25
N ASN A 194 2.75 -17.11 3.96
CA ASN A 194 1.70 -16.10 4.07
C ASN A 194 1.05 -15.69 2.73
N PHE A 195 1.70 -15.99 1.61
CA PHE A 195 1.21 -15.65 0.27
C PHE A 195 1.22 -16.86 -0.65
N LYS A 196 0.25 -16.91 -1.58
CA LYS A 196 0.31 -17.88 -2.67
C LYS A 196 1.45 -17.50 -3.61
N VAL A 197 2.48 -18.32 -3.70
CA VAL A 197 3.64 -18.09 -4.58
C VAL A 197 3.58 -19.00 -5.80
N GLY A 198 3.86 -18.44 -6.98
CA GLY A 198 3.85 -19.16 -8.25
C GLY A 198 5.17 -19.86 -8.55
N LYS A 199 6.12 -19.12 -9.14
CA LYS A 199 7.45 -19.64 -9.50
C LYS A 199 8.54 -18.90 -8.74
N ILE A 200 9.65 -19.58 -8.48
CA ILE A 200 10.80 -18.96 -7.84
C ILE A 200 11.99 -19.13 -8.79
N TYR A 201 12.74 -18.06 -9.01
CA TYR A 201 13.89 -18.01 -9.89
C TYR A 201 15.13 -17.58 -9.13
N SER A 202 16.25 -18.25 -9.38
CA SER A 202 17.57 -17.89 -8.87
C SER A 202 18.66 -18.24 -9.90
N SER A 203 19.87 -17.72 -9.73
CA SER A 203 21.01 -18.01 -10.60
C SER A 203 21.77 -19.27 -10.16
N TYR A 204 21.46 -19.81 -8.98
CA TYR A 204 21.97 -21.06 -8.43
C TYR A 204 20.98 -21.68 -7.45
N ASP A 205 21.18 -22.96 -7.12
CA ASP A 205 20.33 -23.72 -6.22
C ASP A 205 20.76 -23.49 -4.75
N ASP A 206 19.79 -23.34 -3.84
CA ASP A 206 20.02 -23.28 -2.40
C ASP A 206 19.91 -24.66 -1.73
N ASN A 207 19.50 -25.69 -2.48
CA ASN A 207 19.25 -27.07 -2.03
C ASN A 207 18.10 -27.23 -1.02
N ILE A 208 17.33 -26.18 -0.79
CA ILE A 208 16.22 -26.16 0.19
C ILE A 208 14.89 -26.02 -0.56
N HIS A 209 14.84 -25.12 -1.54
CA HIS A 209 13.62 -24.72 -2.21
C HIS A 209 13.54 -25.27 -3.63
N ARG A 210 12.31 -25.40 -4.15
CA ARG A 210 12.09 -25.77 -5.54
C ARG A 210 12.24 -24.54 -6.44
N LEU A 211 13.44 -24.37 -6.99
CA LEU A 211 13.83 -23.21 -7.79
C LEU A 211 13.86 -23.52 -9.29
N ILE A 212 13.66 -22.50 -10.11
CA ILE A 212 13.97 -22.54 -11.55
C ILE A 212 15.27 -21.74 -11.74
N ILE A 213 16.33 -22.43 -12.12
CA ILE A 213 17.63 -21.80 -12.33
C ILE A 213 17.63 -21.07 -13.67
N LEU A 214 17.97 -19.78 -13.64
CA LEU A 214 18.14 -18.94 -14.83
C LEU A 214 19.61 -18.60 -15.01
N LYS A 215 20.11 -18.80 -16.23
CA LYS A 215 21.47 -18.48 -16.63
C LYS A 215 21.52 -17.18 -17.43
N LYS A 216 22.73 -16.67 -17.67
CA LYS A 216 22.95 -15.50 -18.52
C LYS A 216 22.26 -15.66 -19.88
N GLY A 217 21.43 -14.68 -20.24
CA GLY A 217 20.68 -14.68 -21.49
C GLY A 217 19.28 -15.24 -21.38
N ASP A 218 18.97 -16.01 -20.33
CA ASP A 218 17.61 -16.47 -20.06
C ASP A 218 16.71 -15.29 -19.71
N PHE A 219 15.42 -15.46 -19.99
CA PHE A 219 14.43 -14.43 -19.71
C PHE A 219 13.09 -15.02 -19.30
N TYR A 220 12.40 -14.29 -18.44
CA TYR A 220 10.99 -14.48 -18.14
C TYR A 220 10.18 -13.36 -18.79
N ARG A 221 9.17 -13.71 -19.58
CA ARG A 221 8.32 -12.73 -20.28
C ARG A 221 6.86 -12.87 -19.85
N TYR A 222 6.26 -11.73 -19.53
CA TYR A 222 4.83 -11.59 -19.32
C TYR A 222 4.29 -10.39 -20.12
N LYS A 223 3.67 -10.69 -21.27
CA LYS A 223 3.17 -9.68 -22.22
C LYS A 223 4.28 -8.72 -22.66
N ASP A 224 4.16 -7.46 -22.26
CA ASP A 224 5.06 -6.34 -22.60
C ASP A 224 6.19 -6.15 -21.57
N LEU A 225 6.21 -6.97 -20.52
CA LEU A 225 7.22 -6.97 -19.45
C LEU A 225 8.16 -8.17 -19.62
N THR A 226 9.45 -7.92 -19.61
CA THR A 226 10.50 -8.95 -19.72
C THR A 226 11.52 -8.77 -18.60
N PHE A 227 11.91 -9.87 -17.97
CA PHE A 227 13.00 -9.94 -17.00
C PHE A 227 14.10 -10.78 -17.65
N LYS A 228 15.25 -10.19 -17.95
CA LYS A 228 16.37 -10.88 -18.59
C LYS A 228 17.56 -10.97 -17.64
N VAL A 229 18.12 -12.16 -17.48
CA VAL A 229 19.34 -12.35 -16.69
C VAL A 229 20.54 -11.91 -17.51
N ILE A 230 21.31 -10.97 -16.97
CA ILE A 230 22.52 -10.45 -17.64
C ILE A 230 23.82 -10.85 -16.94
N SER A 231 23.76 -11.25 -15.66
CA SER A 231 24.93 -11.71 -14.92
C SER A 231 25.33 -13.14 -15.30
N ASP A 232 26.63 -13.42 -15.18
CA ASP A 232 27.25 -14.71 -15.47
C ASP A 232 27.68 -15.37 -14.15
N SER A 233 26.70 -15.88 -13.39
CA SER A 233 26.91 -16.40 -12.04
C SER A 233 27.88 -17.59 -11.98
N GLU A 234 28.06 -18.33 -13.08
CA GLU A 234 28.95 -19.51 -13.14
C GLU A 234 30.43 -19.15 -13.03
N LYS A 235 30.81 -17.88 -13.27
CA LYS A 235 32.22 -17.43 -13.26
C LYS A 235 32.77 -17.06 -11.88
N PHE A 236 31.91 -16.92 -10.88
CA PHE A 236 32.30 -16.32 -9.61
C PHE A 236 32.12 -17.27 -8.43
N GLN A 237 32.99 -17.15 -7.43
CA GLN A 237 32.97 -18.02 -6.24
C GLN A 237 32.20 -17.39 -5.06
N SER A 238 32.24 -16.06 -4.90
CA SER A 238 31.53 -15.33 -3.85
C SER A 238 30.01 -15.29 -4.10
N PRO A 239 29.15 -15.47 -3.08
CA PRO A 239 27.69 -15.33 -3.21
C PRO A 239 27.26 -13.99 -3.82
N ASN A 240 27.90 -12.89 -3.43
CA ASN A 240 27.58 -11.56 -3.95
C ASN A 240 27.92 -11.43 -5.44
N ASP A 241 29.01 -12.04 -5.87
CA ASP A 241 29.41 -12.05 -7.29
C ASP A 241 28.56 -13.02 -8.13
N LYS A 242 27.88 -13.97 -7.48
CA LYS A 242 26.87 -14.85 -8.10
C LYS A 242 25.48 -14.21 -8.22
N SER A 243 25.31 -12.99 -7.70
CA SER A 243 24.01 -12.31 -7.70
C SER A 243 23.35 -12.33 -9.07
N MET A 244 22.09 -12.71 -9.11
CA MET A 244 21.28 -12.55 -10.31
C MET A 244 21.06 -11.06 -10.58
N VAL A 245 21.57 -10.59 -11.72
CA VAL A 245 21.30 -9.24 -12.21
C VAL A 245 20.24 -9.33 -13.28
N LEU A 246 19.12 -8.64 -13.04
CA LEU A 246 17.97 -8.60 -13.93
C LEU A 246 17.91 -7.28 -14.67
N LEU A 247 17.86 -7.36 -16.00
CA LEU A 247 17.40 -6.27 -16.85
C LEU A 247 15.88 -6.40 -17.02
N VAL A 248 15.14 -5.42 -16.51
CA VAL A 248 13.68 -5.38 -16.66
C VAL A 248 13.33 -4.46 -17.83
N GLU A 249 12.71 -5.02 -18.87
CA GLU A 249 12.26 -4.26 -20.03
C GLU A 249 10.73 -4.15 -20.04
N PHE A 250 10.22 -2.93 -20.19
CA PHE A 250 8.78 -2.67 -20.30
C PHE A 250 8.49 -1.70 -21.45
N MET A 251 7.74 -2.18 -22.45
CA MET A 251 7.38 -1.38 -23.65
C MET A 251 8.59 -0.69 -24.31
N GLY A 252 9.72 -1.39 -24.38
CA GLY A 252 10.97 -0.88 -24.98
C GLY A 252 11.79 0.06 -24.09
N LYS A 253 11.34 0.34 -22.85
CA LYS A 253 12.14 1.01 -21.82
C LYS A 253 12.88 -0.04 -20.98
N ARG A 254 14.08 0.33 -20.53
CA ARG A 254 14.98 -0.45 -19.68
C ARG A 254 15.13 0.25 -18.34
#